data_AF-A0A177QIJ6-F1
#
_entry.id   AF-A0A177QIJ6-F1
#
_cell.length_a   1.000
_cell.length_b   1.000
_cell.length_c   1.000
_cell.angle_alpha   90.00
_cell.angle_beta   90.00
_cell.angle_gamma   90.00
#
_symmetry.space_group_name_H-M   'P 1'
#
loop_
_entity.id
_entity.type
_entity.pdbx_description
1 polymer ?
#
loop_
_entity_poly.entity_id
_entity_poly.type
_entity_poly.pdbx_seq_one_letter_code
_entity_poly.pdbx_strand_id
1 'polypeptide(L)'
;MAFENVVVQTTREALSTPMRETFIAQKMLPVCCVCELIRDETGSSPNRERWVTPRTYRRTHSMNPADFPLTHTYCQKCFTKAQDTTRQYFREIGTPP
;
A
#
# COMPACT_ATOMS: atom_id res chain seq x y z
N MET A 1 43.75 20.07 52.85
CA MET A 1 43.48 20.53 51.48
C MET A 1 43.08 19.30 50.69
N ALA A 2 41.81 18.90 50.73
CA ALA A 2 40.72 19.34 49.84
C ALA A 2 40.94 18.82 48.41
N PHE A 3 40.20 17.75 48.08
CA PHE A 3 40.10 17.11 46.78
C PHE A 3 39.32 17.99 45.80
N GLU A 4 39.81 18.19 44.57
CA GLU A 4 39.03 18.65 43.41
C GLU A 4 39.73 18.10 42.14
N ASN A 5 39.22 17.01 41.55
CA ASN A 5 38.18 16.96 40.50
C ASN A 5 38.59 17.62 39.17
N VAL A 6 39.01 16.81 38.19
CA VAL A 6 38.64 17.04 36.78
C VAL A 6 38.42 15.67 36.13
N VAL A 7 37.19 15.17 36.21
CA VAL A 7 36.70 14.10 35.34
C VAL A 7 36.38 14.75 34.00
N VAL A 8 37.12 14.39 32.96
CA VAL A 8 36.83 14.77 31.58
C VAL A 8 35.56 14.05 31.14
N GLN A 9 34.42 14.72 31.24
CA GLN A 9 33.18 14.29 30.61
C GLN A 9 33.18 14.80 29.17
N THR A 10 33.49 13.91 28.23
CA THR A 10 33.29 14.18 26.81
C THR A 10 31.80 14.08 26.52
N THR A 11 31.13 15.24 26.52
CA THR A 11 29.74 15.37 26.07
C THR A 11 29.70 14.97 24.59
N ARG A 12 29.23 13.74 24.32
CA ARG A 12 28.90 13.33 22.96
C ARG A 12 27.59 14.03 22.60
N GLU A 13 27.71 15.24 22.06
CA GLU A 13 26.61 15.94 21.41
C GLU A 13 26.11 15.04 20.28
N ALA A 14 25.01 14.34 20.54
CA ALA A 14 24.23 13.73 19.48
C ALA A 14 23.66 14.91 18.69
N LEU A 15 24.22 15.15 17.51
CA LEU A 15 23.59 15.97 16.48
C LEU A 15 22.23 15.33 16.17
N SER A 16 21.20 15.76 16.89
CA SER A 16 19.81 15.48 16.61
C SER A 16 19.42 16.34 15.42
N THR A 17 19.90 15.93 14.24
CA THR A 17 19.25 16.35 12.99
C THR A 17 17.80 15.86 13.08
N PRO A 18 16.78 16.75 12.96
CA PRO A 18 15.42 16.27 12.88
C PRO A 18 15.31 15.46 11.60
N MET A 19 15.26 14.13 11.74
CA MET A 19 15.01 13.20 10.65
C MET A 19 13.54 13.36 10.22
N ARG A 20 13.24 14.49 9.59
CA ARG A 20 12.12 14.62 8.67
C ARG A 20 12.58 14.12 7.32
N GLU A 21 13.12 12.90 7.31
CA GLU A 21 13.21 12.12 6.10
C GLU A 21 11.77 11.70 5.83
N THR A 22 11.10 12.49 5.00
CA THR A 22 9.81 12.12 4.45
C THR A 22 10.07 10.82 3.71
N PHE A 23 9.78 9.68 4.34
CA PHE A 23 9.81 8.38 3.68
C PHE A 23 8.76 8.47 2.59
N ILE A 24 9.15 8.89 1.38
CA ILE A 24 8.30 8.86 0.21
C ILE A 24 8.16 7.39 -0.11
N ALA A 25 7.23 6.73 0.59
CA ALA A 25 6.87 5.35 0.29
C ALA A 25 6.59 5.30 -1.22
N GLN A 26 7.36 4.48 -1.94
CA GLN A 26 7.13 4.29 -3.37
C GLN A 26 5.66 3.96 -3.56
N LYS A 27 4.97 4.77 -4.37
CA LYS A 27 3.54 4.60 -4.63
C LYS A 27 3.36 3.26 -5.35
N MET A 28 2.82 2.27 -4.64
CA MET A 28 2.47 0.98 -5.23
C MET A 28 1.08 1.08 -5.86
N LEU A 29 0.85 0.42 -6.99
CA LEU A 29 -0.44 0.39 -7.66
C LEU A 29 -1.17 -0.92 -7.34
N PRO A 30 -2.34 -0.87 -6.67
CA PRO A 30 -3.14 -2.06 -6.46
C PRO A 30 -3.80 -2.50 -7.78
N VAL A 31 -3.62 -3.77 -8.13
CA VAL A 31 -4.16 -4.41 -9.34
C VAL A 31 -5.04 -5.58 -8.94
N CYS A 32 -6.19 -5.71 -9.60
CA CYS A 32 -7.05 -6.86 -9.41
C CYS A 32 -6.40 -8.11 -10.00
N CYS A 33 -6.13 -9.13 -9.21
CA CYS A 33 -5.53 -10.39 -9.66
C CYS A 33 -6.43 -11.23 -10.59
N VAL A 34 -7.69 -10.81 -10.82
CA VAL A 34 -8.65 -11.53 -11.67
C VAL A 34 -8.93 -10.78 -12.97
N CYS A 35 -9.19 -9.47 -12.90
CA CYS A 35 -9.58 -8.67 -14.06
C CYS A 35 -8.55 -7.62 -14.47
N GLU A 36 -7.39 -7.58 -13.80
CA GLU A 36 -6.24 -6.73 -14.13
C GLU A 36 -6.51 -5.22 -14.13
N LEU A 37 -7.66 -4.80 -13.57
CA LEU A 37 -7.96 -3.39 -13.37
C LEU A 37 -7.10 -2.84 -12.23
N ILE A 38 -6.71 -1.58 -12.35
CA ILE A 38 -5.93 -0.83 -11.36
C ILE A 38 -6.88 -0.04 -10.48
N ARG A 39 -6.66 -0.03 -9.17
CA ARG A 39 -7.36 0.85 -8.24
C ARG A 39 -6.82 2.27 -8.37
N ASP A 40 -7.66 3.19 -8.85
CA ASP A 40 -7.37 4.60 -8.97
C ASP A 40 -7.69 5.32 -7.65
N GLU A 41 -6.69 5.43 -6.78
CA GLU A 41 -6.78 6.07 -5.46
C GLU A 41 -6.53 7.59 -5.51
N THR A 42 -6.25 8.11 -6.71
CA THR A 42 -5.86 9.52 -6.93
C THR A 42 -7.06 10.47 -7.00
N GLY A 43 -8.28 9.95 -6.95
CA GLY A 43 -9.51 10.75 -6.94
C GLY A 43 -9.92 11.19 -5.54
N SER A 44 -10.21 12.48 -5.36
CA SER A 44 -10.70 13.07 -4.09
C SER A 44 -12.10 12.64 -3.65
N SER A 45 -12.71 11.64 -4.30
CA SER A 45 -14.05 11.17 -3.92
C SER A 45 -13.94 10.02 -2.92
N PRO A 46 -14.30 10.22 -1.64
CA PRO A 46 -14.11 9.22 -0.57
C PRO A 46 -15.00 7.97 -0.69
N ASN A 47 -15.85 7.88 -1.71
CA ASN A 47 -16.99 6.96 -1.68
C ASN A 47 -17.12 6.02 -2.90
N ARG A 48 -16.15 5.99 -3.81
CA ARG A 48 -16.15 5.02 -4.92
C ARG A 48 -14.73 4.54 -5.22
N GLU A 49 -14.43 3.32 -4.81
CA GLU A 49 -13.27 2.60 -5.33
C GLU A 49 -13.38 2.51 -6.86
N ARG A 50 -12.54 3.29 -7.55
CA ARG A 50 -12.56 3.35 -9.00
C ARG A 50 -11.52 2.37 -9.55
N TRP A 51 -12.00 1.29 -10.16
CA TRP A 51 -11.16 0.33 -10.85
C TRP A 51 -11.13 0.66 -12.34
N VAL A 52 -9.93 0.91 -12.88
CA VAL A 52 -9.73 1.38 -14.27
C VAL A 52 -8.77 0.47 -15.03
N THR A 53 -8.86 0.45 -16.36
CA THR A 53 -7.88 -0.27 -17.18
C THR A 53 -6.52 0.45 -17.15
N PRO A 54 -5.40 -0.26 -17.41
CA PRO A 54 -4.08 0.36 -17.55
C PRO A 54 -4.05 1.52 -18.56
N ARG A 55 -4.79 1.38 -19.67
CA ARG A 55 -4.92 2.42 -20.70
C ARG A 55 -5.60 3.67 -20.15
N THR A 56 -6.70 3.51 -19.41
CA THR A 56 -7.42 4.63 -18.80
C THR A 56 -6.59 5.29 -17.71
N TYR A 57 -5.87 4.50 -16.90
CA TYR A 57 -4.94 5.02 -15.90
C TYR A 57 -3.88 5.91 -16.56
N ARG A 58 -3.22 5.40 -17.63
CA ARG A 58 -2.22 6.16 -18.38
C ARG A 58 -2.77 7.46 -18.95
N ARG A 59 -3.97 7.43 -19.51
CA ARG A 59 -4.61 8.63 -20.07
C ARG A 59 -4.98 9.66 -18.98
N THR A 60 -5.42 9.20 -17.82
CA THR A 60 -5.92 10.08 -16.75
C THR A 60 -4.77 10.70 -15.96
N HIS A 61 -3.72 9.93 -15.70
CA HIS A 61 -2.62 10.34 -14.81
C HIS A 61 -1.34 10.71 -15.55
N SER A 62 -1.29 10.54 -16.88
CA SER A 62 -0.08 10.71 -17.69
C SER A 62 1.11 9.88 -17.21
N MET A 63 0.84 8.76 -16.53
CA MET A 63 1.81 7.85 -15.92
C MET A 63 1.63 6.44 -16.50
N ASN A 64 2.71 5.75 -16.84
CA ASN A 64 2.61 4.36 -17.27
C ASN A 64 2.54 3.43 -16.05
N PRO A 65 1.48 2.62 -15.88
CA PRO A 65 1.35 1.72 -14.74
C PRO A 65 2.51 0.73 -14.56
N ALA A 66 3.18 0.36 -15.65
CA ALA A 66 4.32 -0.56 -15.63
C ALA A 66 5.58 0.03 -14.95
N ASP A 67 5.60 1.35 -14.72
CA ASP A 67 6.73 2.05 -14.10
C ASP A 67 6.64 2.01 -12.55
N PHE A 68 5.57 1.42 -12.00
CA PHE A 68 5.30 1.36 -10.56
C PHE A 68 5.29 -0.09 -10.06
N PRO A 69 5.77 -0.36 -8.83
CA PRO A 69 5.53 -1.64 -8.19
C PRO A 69 4.03 -1.93 -8.08
N LEU A 70 3.63 -3.14 -8.45
CA LEU A 70 2.24 -3.58 -8.40
C LEU A 70 1.99 -4.42 -7.15
N THR A 71 0.86 -4.17 -6.48
CA THR A 71 0.34 -5.06 -5.44
C THR A 71 -0.90 -5.76 -5.95
N HIS A 72 -1.02 -7.07 -5.71
CA HIS A 72 -2.16 -7.85 -6.17
C HIS A 72 -3.24 -7.92 -5.09
N THR A 73 -4.48 -7.62 -5.46
CA THR A 73 -5.65 -7.69 -4.58
C THR A 73 -6.91 -8.05 -5.39
N TYR A 74 -8.09 -8.11 -4.77
CA TYR A 74 -9.35 -8.25 -5.50
C TYR A 74 -10.04 -6.89 -5.65
N CYS A 75 -10.64 -6.64 -6.81
CA CYS A 75 -11.71 -5.64 -6.87
C CYS A 75 -12.99 -6.21 -6.23
N GLN A 76 -13.88 -5.34 -5.75
CA GLN A 76 -15.09 -5.77 -5.06
C GLN A 76 -15.91 -6.81 -5.86
N LYS A 77 -16.04 -6.61 -7.18
CA LYS A 77 -16.78 -7.53 -8.05
C LYS A 77 -16.15 -8.92 -8.08
N CYS A 78 -14.83 -9.00 -8.25
CA CYS A 78 -14.11 -10.25 -8.31
C CYS A 78 -14.05 -10.93 -6.94
N PHE A 79 -13.95 -10.16 -5.85
CA PHE A 79 -14.01 -10.69 -4.49
C PHE A 79 -15.37 -11.34 -4.21
N THR A 80 -16.47 -10.65 -4.49
CA THR A 80 -17.82 -11.20 -4.32
C THR A 80 -18.01 -12.48 -5.14
N LYS A 81 -17.57 -12.50 -6.41
CA LYS A 81 -17.63 -13.71 -7.24
C LYS A 81 -16.81 -14.86 -6.64
N ALA A 82 -15.61 -14.59 -6.11
CA ALA A 82 -14.80 -15.60 -5.45
C ALA A 82 -15.51 -16.17 -4.21
N GLN A 83 -16.07 -15.29 -3.36
CA GLN A 83 -16.84 -15.72 -2.18
C GLN A 83 -18.06 -16.57 -2.55
N ASP A 84 -18.81 -16.18 -3.57
CA ASP A 84 -20.00 -16.92 -4.01
C ASP A 84 -19.62 -18.27 -4.60
N THR A 85 -18.54 -18.33 -5.37
CA THR A 85 -17.99 -19.59 -5.90
C THR A 85 -17.57 -20.52 -4.76
N THR A 86 -16.84 -20.00 -3.77
CA THR A 86 -16.44 -20.77 -2.58
C THR A 86 -17.63 -21.31 -1.80
N ARG A 87 -18.67 -20.47 -1.59
CA ARG A 87 -19.91 -20.91 -0.92
C ARG A 87 -20.63 -22.01 -1.69
N GLN A 88 -20.70 -21.88 -3.02
CA GLN A 88 -21.33 -22.89 -3.86
C GLN A 88 -20.58 -24.22 -3.78
N TYR A 89 -19.25 -24.18 -3.88
CA TYR A 89 -18.40 -25.35 -3.73
C TYR A 89 -18.66 -26.09 -2.41
N PHE A 90 -18.66 -25.37 -1.28
CA PHE A 90 -18.92 -25.95 0.04
C PHE A 90 -20.33 -26.57 0.18
N ARG A 91 -21.34 -26.00 -0.49
CA ARG A 91 -22.68 -26.61 -0.56
C ARG A 91 -22.68 -27.93 -1.32
N GLU A 92 -21.90 -28.02 -2.40
CA GLU A 92 -21.81 -29.24 -3.21
C GLU A 92 -21.05 -30.36 -2.52
N ILE A 93 -20.00 -30.03 -1.74
CA ILE A 93 -19.19 -31.04 -1.03
C ILE A 93 -19.70 -31.37 0.38
N GLY A 94 -20.74 -30.70 0.87
CA GLY A 94 -21.35 -30.96 2.18
C GLY A 94 -20.46 -30.67 3.39
N THR A 95 -19.36 -29.92 3.19
CA THR A 95 -18.45 -29.50 4.27
C THR A 95 -18.57 -27.98 4.41
N PRO A 96 -18.82 -27.41 5.59
CA PRO A 96 -18.84 -25.95 5.74
C PRO A 96 -17.41 -25.38 5.68
N PRO A 97 -17.25 -24.11 5.24
CA PRO A 97 -16.00 -23.36 5.38
C PRO A 97 -15.59 -23.15 6.84
#